data_AF-A0A076EU19-F1
#
_entry.id   AF-A0A076EU19-F1
#
_cell.length_a   1.000
_cell.length_b   1.000
_cell.length_c   1.000
_cell.angle_alpha   90.00
_cell.angle_beta   90.00
_cell.angle_gamma   90.00
#
_symmetry.space_group_name_H-M   'P 1'
#
loop_
_entity.id
_entity.type
_entity.pdbx_description
1 polymer ?
#
loop_
_entity_poly.entity_id
_entity_poly.type
_entity_poly.pdbx_seq_one_letter_code
_entity_poly.pdbx_strand_id
1 'polypeptide(L)'
;MSTDQANSTSVNPFTTESVRRALFALRAFPAGLVSLGAAATGRHRRAERWQIAAADSNAPARIDVRSPSWLRVVAHSVLSLLVGMVAWFVAFLGLIAAVRGLFYGLITDGSYEYSWGGPTLAGAWLVHLVLGLLLVPVVLWILTAIASLLAGLTRRLLGDGGPVWAVPVALVLAAAGALLFRSWLHQA
;
A
#
# COMPACT_ATOMS: atom_id res chain seq x y z
N MET A 1 16.31 -2.86 -37.19
CA MET A 1 15.27 -2.54 -36.20
C MET A 1 15.97 -2.57 -34.84
N SER A 2 16.20 -1.41 -34.23
CA SER A 2 17.17 -1.20 -33.14
C SER A 2 16.73 -1.84 -31.81
N THR A 3 17.72 -2.34 -31.07
CA THR A 3 17.70 -3.18 -29.87
C THR A 3 17.76 -2.40 -28.54
N ASP A 4 17.13 -1.22 -28.45
CA ASP A 4 17.35 -0.31 -27.30
C ASP A 4 16.13 0.00 -26.39
N GLN A 5 15.01 -0.74 -26.49
CA GLN A 5 13.77 -0.38 -25.74
C GLN A 5 13.37 -1.30 -24.58
N ALA A 6 14.13 -2.34 -24.24
CA ALA A 6 13.61 -3.40 -23.38
C ALA A 6 13.93 -3.32 -21.87
N ASN A 7 14.61 -2.28 -21.36
CA ASN A 7 15.00 -2.31 -19.94
C ASN A 7 15.15 -0.95 -19.23
N SER A 8 14.17 -0.05 -19.37
CA SER A 8 13.99 1.01 -18.37
C SER A 8 12.93 0.58 -17.35
N THR A 9 13.38 -0.09 -16.28
CA THR A 9 12.57 -0.39 -15.09
C THR A 9 12.39 0.85 -14.20
N SER A 10 12.25 2.03 -14.79
CA SER A 10 11.87 3.24 -14.04
C SER A 10 10.37 3.19 -13.77
N VAL A 11 10.00 2.64 -12.62
CA VAL A 11 8.62 2.69 -12.12
C VAL A 11 8.26 4.16 -11.90
N ASN A 12 7.57 4.78 -12.87
CA ASN A 12 7.10 6.15 -12.73
C ASN A 12 5.90 6.17 -11.75
N PRO A 13 6.02 6.81 -10.57
CA PRO A 13 5.00 6.75 -9.53
C PRO A 13 3.74 7.54 -9.87
N PHE A 14 3.77 8.39 -10.91
CA PHE A 14 2.67 9.29 -11.29
C PHE A 14 1.88 8.82 -12.52
N THR A 15 1.85 7.52 -12.80
CA THR A 15 1.03 6.99 -13.91
C THR A 15 -0.37 6.58 -13.44
N THR A 16 -1.32 6.53 -14.37
CA THR A 16 -2.69 6.03 -14.13
C THR A 16 -2.70 4.61 -13.53
N GLU A 17 -1.70 3.81 -13.87
CA GLU A 17 -1.52 2.45 -13.34
C GLU A 17 -1.05 2.47 -11.87
N SER A 18 -0.10 3.34 -11.52
CA SER A 18 0.35 3.55 -10.13
C SER A 18 -0.80 4.02 -9.24
N VAL A 19 -1.64 4.94 -9.74
CA VAL A 19 -2.86 5.40 -9.05
C VAL A 19 -3.86 4.27 -8.86
N ARG A 20 -4.10 3.45 -9.90
CA ARG A 20 -5.00 2.28 -9.83
C ARG A 20 -4.52 1.27 -8.79
N ARG A 21 -3.21 1.02 -8.71
CA ARG A 21 -2.59 0.11 -7.74
C ARG A 21 -2.62 0.65 -6.32
N ALA A 22 -2.37 1.95 -6.13
CA ALA A 22 -2.52 2.60 -4.83
C ALA A 22 -3.98 2.52 -4.34
N LEU A 23 -4.94 2.80 -5.22
CA LEU A 23 -6.36 2.65 -4.92
C LEU A 23 -6.74 1.19 -4.61
N PHE A 24 -6.10 0.21 -5.24
CA PHE A 24 -6.28 -1.21 -4.91
C PHE A 24 -5.76 -1.52 -3.50
N ALA A 25 -4.56 -1.07 -3.14
CA ALA A 25 -4.00 -1.24 -1.80
C ALA A 25 -4.88 -0.58 -0.72
N LEU A 26 -5.38 0.63 -0.99
CA LEU A 26 -6.28 1.34 -0.07
C LEU A 26 -7.64 0.66 0.06
N ARG A 27 -8.16 0.04 -1.01
CA ARG A 27 -9.40 -0.74 -0.97
C ARG A 27 -9.26 -2.09 -0.28
N ALA A 28 -8.04 -2.64 -0.20
CA ALA A 28 -7.79 -3.94 0.42
C ALA A 28 -8.20 -3.98 1.90
N PHE A 29 -8.10 -2.87 2.63
CA PHE A 29 -8.51 -2.77 4.03
C PHE A 29 -10.04 -2.82 4.22
N PRO A 30 -10.86 -1.94 3.60
CA PRO A 30 -12.33 -2.07 3.68
C PRO A 30 -12.82 -3.38 3.06
N ALA A 31 -12.20 -3.86 1.97
CA ALA A 31 -12.53 -5.16 1.40
C ALA A 31 -12.22 -6.33 2.35
N GLY A 32 -11.10 -6.27 3.08
CA GLY A 32 -10.70 -7.23 4.10
C GLY A 32 -11.61 -7.21 5.33
N LEU A 33 -12.06 -6.03 5.75
CA LEU A 33 -13.03 -5.87 6.84
C LEU A 33 -14.40 -6.43 6.44
N VAL A 34 -14.86 -6.10 5.22
CA VAL A 34 -16.12 -6.60 4.66
C VAL A 34 -16.07 -8.10 4.41
N SER A 35 -14.94 -8.65 3.97
CA SER A 35 -14.79 -10.10 3.76
C SER A 35 -14.69 -10.86 5.07
N LEU A 36 -14.07 -10.30 6.13
CA LEU A 36 -14.09 -10.86 7.47
C LEU A 36 -15.53 -10.87 8.04
N GLY A 37 -16.29 -9.80 7.84
CA GLY A 37 -17.72 -9.72 8.20
C GLY A 37 -18.62 -10.65 7.36
N ALA A 38 -18.32 -10.82 6.07
CA ALA A 38 -19.04 -11.71 5.17
C ALA A 38 -18.70 -13.19 5.39
N ALA A 39 -17.48 -13.50 5.85
CA ALA A 39 -17.07 -14.83 6.30
C ALA A 39 -17.87 -15.27 7.54
N ALA A 40 -18.21 -14.34 8.43
CA ALA A 40 -19.08 -14.58 9.57
C ALA A 40 -20.57 -14.78 9.20
N THR A 41 -20.99 -14.42 7.97
CA THR A 41 -22.42 -14.39 7.56
C THR A 41 -22.77 -15.18 6.28
N GLY A 42 -21.84 -15.95 5.70
CA GLY A 42 -22.17 -16.93 4.65
C GLY A 42 -22.24 -16.43 3.19
N ARG A 43 -21.81 -15.20 2.85
CA ARG A 43 -22.08 -14.56 1.52
C ARG A 43 -20.82 -14.22 0.71
N HIS A 44 -19.97 -15.22 0.46
CA HIS A 44 -18.57 -15.07 0.06
C HIS A 44 -18.29 -14.79 -1.45
N ARG A 45 -19.27 -14.94 -2.36
CA ARG A 45 -18.98 -15.05 -3.82
C ARG A 45 -18.81 -13.75 -4.60
N ARG A 46 -19.15 -12.58 -4.04
CA ARG A 46 -19.07 -11.29 -4.76
C ARG A 46 -17.76 -10.54 -4.53
N ALA A 47 -17.17 -10.59 -3.33
CA ALA A 47 -15.88 -9.95 -3.04
C ALA A 47 -14.71 -10.65 -3.76
N GLU A 48 -14.79 -11.99 -3.86
CA GLU A 48 -13.79 -12.84 -4.50
C GLU A 48 -13.66 -12.53 -6.01
N ARG A 49 -14.78 -12.33 -6.71
CA ARG A 49 -14.79 -12.00 -8.15
C ARG A 49 -14.14 -10.66 -8.48
N TRP A 50 -14.27 -9.68 -7.59
CA TRP A 50 -13.66 -8.35 -7.78
C TRP A 50 -12.17 -8.35 -7.47
N GLN A 51 -11.72 -9.14 -6.48
CA GLN A 51 -10.29 -9.32 -6.18
C GLN A 51 -9.58 -10.15 -7.26
N ILE A 52 -10.25 -11.17 -7.82
CA ILE A 52 -9.75 -11.95 -8.96
C ILE A 52 -9.69 -11.07 -10.22
N ALA A 53 -10.75 -10.34 -10.56
CA ALA A 53 -10.77 -9.46 -11.74
C ALA A 53 -9.74 -8.31 -11.67
N ALA A 54 -9.40 -7.84 -10.48
CA ALA A 54 -8.33 -6.86 -10.27
C ALA A 54 -6.92 -7.46 -10.31
N ALA A 55 -6.78 -8.75 -10.00
CA ALA A 55 -5.53 -9.51 -10.15
C ALA A 55 -5.29 -10.01 -11.59
N ASP A 56 -6.37 -10.14 -12.38
CA ASP A 56 -6.43 -10.75 -13.72
C ASP A 56 -6.32 -9.78 -14.90
N SER A 57 -5.72 -8.60 -14.76
CA SER A 57 -5.48 -7.74 -15.94
C SER A 57 -4.49 -8.34 -16.96
N ASN A 58 -3.94 -9.53 -16.70
CA ASN A 58 -3.01 -10.25 -17.59
C ASN A 58 -3.21 -11.80 -17.64
N ALA A 59 -4.29 -12.37 -17.08
CA ALA A 59 -4.42 -13.83 -17.01
C ALA A 59 -5.29 -14.39 -18.15
N PRO A 60 -4.78 -15.33 -18.98
CA PRO A 60 -5.58 -16.02 -19.98
C PRO A 60 -6.59 -16.97 -19.31
N ALA A 61 -7.81 -16.97 -19.86
CA ALA A 61 -8.96 -17.86 -19.68
C ALA A 61 -8.90 -18.93 -18.55
N ARG A 62 -9.85 -18.79 -17.60
CA ARG A 62 -10.46 -19.81 -16.71
C ARG A 62 -9.78 -21.19 -16.72
N ILE A 63 -9.07 -21.49 -15.64
CA ILE A 63 -8.60 -22.83 -15.28
C ILE A 63 -9.47 -23.36 -14.12
N ASP A 64 -9.77 -24.65 -14.16
CA ASP A 64 -10.66 -25.40 -13.28
C ASP A 64 -10.12 -25.42 -11.83
N VAL A 65 -10.81 -24.72 -10.91
CA VAL A 65 -10.32 -24.46 -9.54
C VAL A 65 -10.65 -25.63 -8.63
N ARG A 66 -9.65 -26.39 -8.17
CA ARG A 66 -9.78 -27.14 -6.91
C ARG A 66 -10.05 -26.13 -5.80
N SER A 67 -11.23 -26.22 -5.18
CA SER A 67 -11.63 -25.32 -4.10
C SER A 67 -10.52 -25.21 -3.03
N PRO A 68 -9.95 -24.02 -2.78
CA PRO A 68 -8.86 -23.85 -1.83
C PRO A 68 -9.27 -24.31 -0.43
N SER A 69 -8.34 -24.92 0.31
CA SER A 69 -8.63 -25.37 1.68
C SER A 69 -8.97 -24.19 2.59
N TRP A 70 -9.89 -24.40 3.54
CA TRP A 70 -10.36 -23.35 4.45
C TRP A 70 -9.21 -22.64 5.20
N LEU A 71 -8.16 -23.39 5.57
CA LEU A 71 -6.94 -22.84 6.20
C LEU A 71 -6.24 -21.81 5.30
N ARG A 72 -6.18 -22.04 3.99
CA ARG A 72 -5.57 -21.09 3.03
C ARG A 72 -6.41 -19.84 2.89
N VAL A 73 -7.74 -19.97 2.92
CA VAL A 73 -8.68 -18.83 2.89
C VAL A 73 -8.53 -17.96 4.14
N VAL A 74 -8.46 -18.58 5.32
CA VAL A 74 -8.24 -17.87 6.59
C VAL A 74 -6.88 -17.18 6.60
N ALA A 75 -5.80 -17.90 6.25
CA ALA A 75 -4.46 -17.33 6.20
C ALA A 75 -4.36 -16.16 5.23
N HIS A 76 -4.96 -16.28 4.04
CA HIS A 76 -5.02 -15.20 3.06
C HIS A 76 -5.76 -13.98 3.61
N SER A 77 -6.90 -14.20 4.28
CA SER A 77 -7.71 -13.12 4.84
C SER A 77 -6.96 -12.36 5.94
N VAL A 78 -6.33 -13.09 6.87
CA VAL A 78 -5.53 -12.50 7.96
C VAL A 78 -4.35 -11.71 7.41
N LEU A 79 -3.56 -12.30 6.49
CA LEU A 79 -2.40 -11.62 5.92
C LEU A 79 -2.80 -10.39 5.10
N SER A 80 -3.89 -10.48 4.32
CA SER A 80 -4.39 -9.35 3.53
C SER A 80 -4.90 -8.22 4.43
N LEU A 81 -5.53 -8.55 5.57
CA LEU A 81 -5.94 -7.57 6.57
C LEU A 81 -4.73 -6.85 7.18
N LEU A 82 -3.72 -7.61 7.63
CA LEU A 82 -2.52 -7.04 8.25
C LEU A 82 -1.75 -6.16 7.27
N VAL A 83 -1.52 -6.63 6.05
CA VAL A 83 -0.82 -5.87 5.01
C VAL A 83 -1.65 -4.65 4.56
N GLY A 84 -2.98 -4.78 4.47
CA GLY A 84 -3.89 -3.67 4.19
C GLY A 84 -3.88 -2.59 5.27
N MET A 85 -3.74 -2.98 6.54
CA MET A 85 -3.59 -2.04 7.66
C MET A 85 -2.28 -1.24 7.52
N VAL A 86 -1.18 -1.89 7.16
CA VAL A 86 0.10 -1.20 6.91
C VAL A 86 -0.04 -0.21 5.75
N ALA A 87 -0.72 -0.58 4.67
CA ALA A 87 -0.98 0.33 3.55
C ALA A 87 -1.75 1.58 3.99
N TRP A 88 -2.78 1.43 4.81
CA TRP A 88 -3.52 2.55 5.38
C TRP A 88 -2.66 3.43 6.28
N PHE A 89 -1.84 2.83 7.13
CA PHE A 89 -0.96 3.58 8.02
C PHE A 89 0.08 4.38 7.23
N VAL A 90 0.70 3.79 6.20
CA VAL A 90 1.62 4.51 5.29
C VAL A 90 0.92 5.68 4.60
N ALA A 91 -0.30 5.47 4.08
CA ALA A 91 -1.08 6.52 3.44
C ALA A 91 -1.45 7.65 4.43
N PHE A 92 -1.81 7.30 5.66
CA PHE A 92 -2.10 8.25 6.73
C PHE A 92 -0.88 9.10 7.07
N LEU A 93 0.30 8.50 7.26
CA LEU A 93 1.54 9.23 7.51
C LEU A 93 1.90 10.15 6.33
N GLY A 94 1.74 9.66 5.09
CA GLY A 94 1.94 10.44 3.88
C GLY A 94 1.02 11.65 3.80
N LEU A 95 -0.26 11.48 4.14
CA LEU A 95 -1.23 12.57 4.17
C LEU A 95 -0.87 13.62 5.22
N ILE A 96 -0.53 13.20 6.44
CA ILE A 96 -0.09 14.14 7.49
C ILE A 96 1.14 14.92 7.01
N ALA A 97 2.13 14.25 6.43
CA ALA A 97 3.34 14.90 5.95
C ALA A 97 3.05 15.91 4.83
N ALA A 98 2.20 15.55 3.86
CA ALA A 98 1.82 16.43 2.77
C ALA A 98 1.04 17.66 3.26
N VAL A 99 0.07 17.47 4.16
CA VAL A 99 -0.71 18.55 4.78
C VAL A 99 0.20 19.46 5.60
N ARG A 100 1.07 18.89 6.45
CA ARG A 100 2.03 19.68 7.24
C ARG A 100 3.03 20.44 6.37
N GLY A 101 3.50 19.84 5.27
CA GLY A 101 4.38 20.51 4.32
C GLY A 101 3.71 21.71 3.65
N LEU A 102 2.48 21.50 3.14
CA LEU A 102 1.72 22.54 2.45
C LEU A 102 1.34 23.71 3.38
N PHE A 103 0.87 23.38 4.58
CA PHE A 103 0.37 24.34 5.56
C PHE A 103 1.39 24.69 6.65
N TYR A 104 2.68 24.38 6.46
CA TYR A 104 3.72 24.60 7.48
C TYR A 104 3.70 26.02 8.03
N GLY A 105 3.54 27.02 7.15
CA GLY A 105 3.51 28.43 7.53
C GLY A 105 2.31 28.86 8.37
N LEU A 106 1.24 28.06 8.44
CA LEU A 106 0.06 28.32 9.28
C LEU A 106 0.09 27.58 10.61
N ILE A 107 0.92 26.54 10.73
CA ILE A 107 0.92 25.59 11.87
C ILE A 107 2.15 25.81 12.77
N THR A 108 3.12 26.61 12.33
CA THR A 108 4.35 26.94 13.07
C THR A 108 4.11 27.96 14.18
N ASP A 109 4.92 27.89 15.25
CA ASP A 109 4.93 28.82 16.39
C ASP A 109 5.70 30.13 16.13
N GLY A 110 6.23 30.30 14.91
CA GLY A 110 6.98 31.49 14.52
C GLY A 110 8.48 31.44 14.85
N SER A 111 8.98 30.35 15.46
CA SER A 111 10.40 30.19 15.77
C SER A 111 11.18 29.57 14.59
N TYR A 112 11.96 30.39 13.89
CA TYR A 112 12.70 29.93 12.69
C TYR A 112 14.21 29.84 12.88
N GLU A 113 14.75 30.24 14.04
CA GLU A 113 16.19 30.38 14.27
C GLU A 113 16.98 29.08 14.03
N TYR A 114 16.37 27.94 14.32
CA TYR A 114 16.92 26.60 14.05
C TYR A 114 16.13 25.82 12.97
N SER A 115 15.28 26.50 12.19
CA SER A 115 14.47 25.86 11.16
C SER A 115 15.29 25.50 9.92
N TRP A 116 15.03 24.32 9.36
CA TRP A 116 15.61 23.91 8.09
C TRP A 116 15.08 24.81 6.98
N GLY A 117 15.96 25.47 6.22
CA GLY A 117 15.59 26.52 5.27
C GLY A 117 15.94 27.94 5.74
N GLY A 118 16.50 28.08 6.95
CA GLY A 118 17.03 29.32 7.49
C GLY A 118 16.02 30.08 8.36
N PRO A 119 16.43 31.25 8.90
CA PRO A 119 15.67 31.99 9.92
C PRO A 119 14.45 32.75 9.36
N THR A 120 13.96 32.36 8.18
CA THR A 120 12.82 33.00 7.52
C THR A 120 11.68 32.02 7.35
N LEU A 121 10.45 32.50 7.49
CA LEU A 121 9.25 31.70 7.21
C LEU A 121 9.27 31.12 5.79
N ALA A 122 9.64 31.92 4.79
CA ALA A 122 9.64 31.50 3.39
C ALA A 122 10.62 30.34 3.13
N GLY A 123 11.84 30.44 3.67
CA GLY A 123 12.84 29.38 3.56
C GLY A 123 12.41 28.10 4.28
N ALA A 124 11.92 28.24 5.52
CA ALA A 124 11.44 27.10 6.31
C ALA A 124 10.24 26.40 5.65
N TRP A 125 9.27 27.19 5.16
CA TRP A 125 8.12 26.67 4.44
C TRP A 125 8.51 25.94 3.15
N LEU A 126 9.43 26.51 2.35
CA LEU A 126 9.83 25.90 1.09
C LEU A 126 10.45 24.51 1.29
N VAL A 127 11.31 24.35 2.30
CA VAL A 127 11.89 23.03 2.63
C VAL A 127 10.81 22.03 2.99
N HIS A 128 9.85 22.40 3.86
CA HIS A 128 8.78 21.50 4.28
C HIS A 128 7.80 21.18 3.16
N LEU A 129 7.50 22.15 2.28
CA LEU A 129 6.70 21.94 1.09
C LEU A 129 7.37 20.93 0.15
N VAL A 130 8.65 21.15 -0.17
CA VAL A 130 9.41 20.27 -1.07
C VAL A 130 9.51 18.86 -0.49
N LEU A 131 9.83 18.72 0.80
CA LEU A 131 9.86 17.41 1.46
C LEU A 131 8.50 16.73 1.42
N GLY A 132 7.41 17.45 1.76
CA GLY A 132 6.05 16.94 1.69
C GLY A 132 5.68 16.46 0.28
N LEU A 133 6.06 17.22 -0.75
CA LEU A 133 5.79 16.88 -2.15
C LEU A 133 6.62 15.68 -2.63
N LEU A 134 7.89 15.58 -2.24
CA LEU A 134 8.76 14.44 -2.57
C LEU A 134 8.35 13.16 -1.85
N LEU A 135 7.69 13.26 -0.70
CA LEU A 135 7.13 12.11 0.02
C LEU A 135 5.93 11.49 -0.71
N VAL A 136 5.14 12.27 -1.46
CA VAL A 136 3.97 11.75 -2.21
C VAL A 136 4.34 10.61 -3.18
N PRO A 137 5.29 10.77 -4.12
CA PRO A 137 5.68 9.68 -5.02
C PRO A 137 6.26 8.48 -4.28
N VAL A 138 6.99 8.70 -3.18
CA VAL A 138 7.55 7.61 -2.35
C VAL A 138 6.41 6.79 -1.73
N VAL A 139 5.39 7.45 -1.17
CA VAL A 139 4.20 6.77 -0.63
C VAL A 139 3.47 6.00 -1.72
N LEU A 140 3.24 6.60 -2.90
CA LEU A 140 2.60 5.91 -4.02
C LEU A 140 3.38 4.68 -4.49
N TRP A 141 4.71 4.78 -4.51
CA TRP A 141 5.59 3.66 -4.86
C TRP A 141 5.51 2.53 -3.85
N ILE A 142 5.53 2.85 -2.54
CA ILE A 142 5.33 1.87 -1.45
C ILE A 142 3.96 1.19 -1.59
N LEU A 143 2.88 1.95 -1.80
CA LEU A 143 1.53 1.39 -1.97
C LEU A 143 1.45 0.48 -3.19
N THR A 144 2.14 0.81 -4.28
CA THR A 144 2.24 -0.02 -5.48
C THR A 144 2.97 -1.35 -5.21
N ALA A 145 4.03 -1.31 -4.42
CA ALA A 145 4.74 -2.52 -3.98
C ALA A 145 3.84 -3.40 -3.10
N ILE A 146 3.10 -2.80 -2.16
CA ILE A 146 2.13 -3.50 -1.31
C ILE A 146 1.01 -4.13 -2.13
N ALA A 147 0.46 -3.44 -3.14
CA ALA A 147 -0.54 -4.00 -4.05
C ALA A 147 -0.01 -5.24 -4.79
N SER A 148 1.26 -5.22 -5.20
CA SER A 148 1.91 -6.33 -5.89
C SER A 148 2.11 -7.54 -4.97
N LEU A 149 2.44 -7.29 -3.70
CA LEU A 149 2.52 -8.30 -2.65
C LEU A 149 1.15 -8.95 -2.38
N LEU A 150 0.09 -8.15 -2.24
CA LEU A 150 -1.28 -8.64 -2.05
C LEU A 150 -1.74 -9.52 -3.22
N ALA A 151 -1.46 -9.11 -4.46
CA ALA A 151 -1.74 -9.94 -5.64
C ALA A 151 -0.93 -11.25 -5.63
N GLY A 152 0.33 -11.20 -5.19
CA GLY A 152 1.17 -12.38 -4.98
C GLY A 152 0.60 -13.35 -3.93
N LEU A 153 0.09 -12.82 -2.81
CA LEU A 153 -0.59 -13.60 -1.76
C LEU A 153 -1.86 -14.26 -2.26
N THR A 154 -2.70 -13.55 -3.01
CA THR A 154 -3.93 -14.10 -3.63
C THR A 154 -3.57 -15.28 -4.52
N ARG A 155 -2.62 -15.07 -5.44
CA ARG A 155 -2.13 -16.11 -6.35
C ARG A 155 -1.55 -17.32 -5.60
N ARG A 156 -0.75 -17.09 -4.55
CA ARG A 156 -0.09 -18.16 -3.79
C ARG A 156 -1.03 -18.99 -2.90
N LEU A 157 -2.04 -18.36 -2.29
CA LEU A 157 -2.88 -19.01 -1.29
C LEU A 157 -4.23 -19.47 -1.85
N LEU A 158 -4.80 -18.73 -2.81
CA LEU A 158 -6.11 -19.01 -3.39
C LEU A 158 -6.05 -19.55 -4.84
N GLY A 159 -4.93 -19.36 -5.54
CA GLY A 159 -4.72 -19.88 -6.89
C GLY A 159 -3.75 -21.06 -6.96
N ASP A 160 -3.51 -21.54 -8.18
CA ASP A 160 -2.67 -22.71 -8.47
C ASP A 160 -1.18 -22.38 -8.68
N GLY A 161 -0.77 -21.14 -8.43
CA GLY A 161 0.60 -20.70 -8.61
C GLY A 161 0.83 -19.30 -8.11
N GLY A 162 1.99 -19.04 -7.50
CA GLY A 162 2.35 -17.73 -6.97
C GLY A 162 3.71 -17.73 -6.29
N PRO A 163 4.33 -16.55 -6.13
CA PRO A 163 5.65 -16.43 -5.54
C PRO A 163 5.68 -16.95 -4.11
N VAL A 164 6.60 -17.88 -3.82
CA VAL A 164 6.80 -18.46 -2.48
C VAL A 164 7.20 -17.41 -1.44
N TRP A 165 7.82 -16.31 -1.89
CA TRP A 165 8.25 -15.20 -1.04
C TRP A 165 7.10 -14.31 -0.56
N ALA A 166 5.91 -14.38 -1.16
CA ALA A 166 4.81 -13.48 -0.80
C ALA A 166 4.38 -13.64 0.67
N VAL A 167 4.35 -14.87 1.18
CA VAL A 167 3.97 -15.15 2.57
C VAL A 167 5.01 -14.61 3.56
N PRO A 168 6.32 -14.96 3.47
CA PRO A 168 7.30 -14.43 4.41
C PRO A 168 7.45 -12.90 4.33
N VAL A 169 7.40 -12.31 3.13
CA VAL A 169 7.44 -10.83 2.99
C VAL A 169 6.23 -10.17 3.63
N ALA A 170 5.03 -10.75 3.50
CA ALA A 170 3.84 -10.23 4.17
C ALA A 170 3.93 -10.30 5.70
N LEU A 171 4.50 -11.38 6.24
CA LEU A 171 4.72 -11.52 7.68
C LEU A 171 5.72 -10.48 8.20
N VAL A 172 6.86 -10.32 7.52
CA VAL A 172 7.87 -9.33 7.87
C VAL A 172 7.29 -7.92 7.79
N LEU A 173 6.55 -7.60 6.72
CA LEU A 173 5.92 -6.30 6.55
C LEU A 173 4.86 -6.02 7.64
N ALA A 174 4.04 -7.01 7.99
CA ALA A 174 3.07 -6.89 9.07
C ALA A 174 3.75 -6.65 10.43
N ALA A 175 4.82 -7.40 10.74
CA ALA A 175 5.59 -7.23 11.97
C ALA A 175 6.26 -5.85 12.03
N ALA A 176 6.94 -5.44 10.95
CA ALA A 176 7.59 -4.13 10.85
C ALA A 176 6.56 -2.99 10.97
N GLY A 177 5.41 -3.12 10.31
CA GLY A 177 4.33 -2.15 10.41
C GLY A 177 3.75 -2.04 11.83
N ALA A 178 3.58 -3.17 12.53
CA ALA A 178 3.11 -3.17 13.92
C ALA A 178 4.13 -2.51 14.87
N LEU A 179 5.42 -2.78 14.69
CA LEU A 179 6.49 -2.14 15.47
C LEU A 179 6.56 -0.64 15.20
N LEU A 180 6.47 -0.22 13.93
CA LEU A 180 6.45 1.19 13.55
C LEU A 180 5.23 1.90 14.13
N PHE A 181 4.05 1.30 14.03
CA PHE A 181 2.82 1.84 14.60
C PHE A 181 2.92 2.02 16.12
N ARG A 182 3.44 0.99 16.81
CA ARG A 182 3.71 1.07 18.26
C ARG A 182 4.69 2.18 18.60
N SER A 183 5.80 2.28 17.87
CA SER A 183 6.80 3.35 18.05
C SER A 183 6.15 4.73 17.90
N TRP A 184 5.34 4.91 16.86
CA TRP A 184 4.61 6.15 16.60
C TRP A 184 3.60 6.50 17.71
N LEU A 185 2.92 5.53 18.31
CA LEU A 185 2.05 5.79 19.47
C LEU A 185 2.82 6.21 20.72
N HIS A 186 4.09 5.82 20.83
CA HIS A 186 4.95 6.12 21.98
C HIS A 186 5.98 7.22 21.71
N GLN A 187 5.79 8.04 20.66
CA GLN A 187 6.71 9.11 20.27
C GLN A 187 6.71 10.34 21.22
N ALA A 188 6.43 10.13 22.51
CA ALA A 188 6.34 11.15 23.56
C ALA A 188 7.73 11.70 23.95
#